data_AF-C5A486-F1
#
_entry.id   AF-C5A486-F1
#
_cell.length_a   1.000
_cell.length_b   1.000
_cell.length_c   1.000
_cell.angle_alpha   90.00
_cell.angle_beta   90.00
_cell.angle_gamma   90.00
#
_symmetry.space_group_name_H-M   'P 1'
#
loop_
_entity.id
_entity.type
_entity.pdbx_description
1 polymer ?
#
loop_
_entity_poly.entity_id
_entity_poly.type
_entity_poly.pdbx_seq_one_letter_code
_entity_poly.pdbx_strand_id
1 'polypeptide(L)'
;MIRKIVPLLLLFVVLSAGCLGHEETKTNFSIKINAVPFNPGINVTAVMFHVHAKFIGYKHVTVNYSYPAILIKTSPDVLNLSAFKLSDDVYMLPYYSFKNPENLASILVRMKNGSTTSVDIRVEGTPKKSIEMTINYEVKKNGTHYLVRPIGWSVKKLTVWNETFNVTLVIQRPIQIANAPTVELKNDTYLLPEICKTKSGSVTAIYKYSVGDVYVIGPAGEGFVGKVYFPCEKMAGK
;
A
#
# COMPACT_ATOMS: atom_id res chain seq x y z
N MET A 1 2.16 8.33 -22.17
CA MET A 1 2.50 8.16 -20.74
C MET A 1 1.26 8.51 -19.92
N ILE A 2 0.42 7.52 -19.60
CA ILE A 2 -0.86 7.75 -18.92
C ILE A 2 -0.55 7.93 -17.42
N ARG A 3 -0.71 9.16 -16.92
CA ARG A 3 -0.64 9.47 -15.49
C ARG A 3 -1.78 8.73 -14.79
N LYS A 4 -1.46 7.68 -14.04
CA LYS A 4 -2.39 7.02 -13.12
C LYS A 4 -2.59 7.94 -11.91
N ILE A 5 -3.59 8.82 -12.00
CA ILE A 5 -4.06 9.64 -10.89
C ILE A 5 -4.87 8.70 -9.99
N VAL A 6 -4.27 8.24 -8.90
CA VAL A 6 -5.02 7.60 -7.81
C VAL A 6 -5.56 8.75 -6.95
N PRO A 7 -6.88 9.00 -6.92
CA PRO A 7 -7.44 10.07 -6.10
C PRO A 7 -7.14 9.77 -4.63
N LEU A 8 -6.49 10.74 -3.97
CA LEU A 8 -6.19 10.72 -2.56
C LEU A 8 -7.50 10.85 -1.79
N LEU A 9 -7.93 9.78 -1.11
CA LEU A 9 -9.13 9.78 -0.30
C LEU A 9 -8.90 10.67 0.94
N LEU A 10 -9.59 11.82 1.00
CA LEU A 10 -9.70 12.67 2.18
C LEU A 10 -10.44 11.90 3.28
N LEU A 11 -9.71 11.45 4.29
CA LEU A 11 -10.31 10.79 5.45
C LEU A 11 -10.77 11.87 6.45
N PHE A 12 -12.05 12.22 6.42
CA PHE A 12 -12.69 12.96 7.52
C PHE A 12 -12.84 12.02 8.71
N VAL A 13 -12.07 12.23 9.77
CA VAL A 13 -12.28 11.52 11.04
C VAL A 13 -13.19 12.39 11.90
N VAL A 14 -14.46 12.00 12.00
CA VAL A 14 -15.37 12.46 13.05
C VAL A 14 -15.22 11.49 14.21
N LEU A 15 -14.64 11.95 15.34
CA LEU A 15 -14.55 11.14 16.56
C LEU A 15 -15.87 11.23 17.31
N SER A 16 -16.77 10.27 17.08
CA SER A 16 -17.79 9.92 18.08
C SER A 16 -17.19 8.87 19.02
N ALA A 17 -17.28 9.13 20.32
CA ALA A 17 -16.92 8.15 21.34
C ALA A 17 -17.85 6.94 21.24
N GLY A 18 -17.29 5.76 21.00
CA GLY A 18 -18.06 4.52 20.86
C GLY A 18 -17.20 3.29 21.12
N CYS A 19 -17.56 2.57 22.18
CA CYS A 19 -17.23 1.20 22.58
C CYS A 19 -15.94 0.54 22.05
N LEU A 20 -15.04 0.24 22.99
CA LEU A 20 -14.00 -0.77 22.88
C LEU A 20 -14.64 -2.18 22.79
N GLY A 21 -14.90 -2.63 21.56
CA GLY A 21 -15.11 -4.04 21.26
C GLY A 21 -13.74 -4.72 21.12
N HIS A 22 -13.49 -5.72 21.96
CA HIS A 22 -12.33 -6.59 21.84
C HIS A 22 -12.55 -7.52 20.64
N GLU A 23 -11.99 -7.18 19.47
CA GLU A 23 -11.97 -8.09 18.33
C GLU A 23 -10.94 -9.20 18.58
N GLU A 24 -11.43 -10.41 18.80
CA GLU A 24 -10.60 -11.61 18.75
C GLU A 24 -9.91 -11.68 17.38
N THR A 25 -8.58 -11.68 17.41
CA THR A 25 -7.77 -11.83 16.20
C THR A 25 -7.96 -13.24 15.66
N LYS A 26 -8.83 -13.41 14.66
CA LYS A 26 -8.96 -14.66 13.91
C LYS A 26 -7.61 -14.97 13.24
N THR A 27 -6.90 -15.95 13.79
CA THR A 27 -5.55 -16.36 13.36
C THR A 27 -5.54 -17.23 12.10
N ASN A 28 -6.69 -17.84 11.75
CA ASN A 28 -6.79 -18.70 10.59
C ASN A 28 -7.15 -17.89 9.33
N PHE A 29 -6.17 -17.76 8.45
CA PHE A 29 -6.34 -17.13 7.14
C PHE A 29 -7.24 -17.97 6.23
N SER A 30 -8.25 -17.37 5.61
CA SER A 30 -9.05 -18.01 4.57
C SER A 30 -9.33 -17.06 3.40
N ILE A 31 -9.40 -17.63 2.19
CA ILE A 31 -9.84 -16.93 0.99
C ILE A 31 -11.05 -17.67 0.44
N LYS A 32 -12.15 -16.95 0.24
CA LYS A 32 -13.32 -17.47 -0.48
C LYS A 32 -13.36 -16.83 -1.85
N ILE A 33 -13.51 -17.66 -2.89
CA ILE A 33 -13.59 -17.23 -4.28
C ILE A 33 -14.95 -17.62 -4.80
N ASN A 34 -15.73 -16.62 -5.23
CA ASN A 34 -16.98 -16.86 -5.94
C ASN A 34 -16.82 -16.32 -7.37
N ALA A 35 -17.09 -17.15 -8.38
CA ALA A 35 -16.98 -16.76 -9.78
C ALA A 35 -18.33 -16.92 -10.48
N VAL A 36 -18.77 -15.88 -11.18
CA VAL A 36 -20.07 -15.85 -11.88
C VAL A 36 -19.87 -15.27 -13.28
N PRO A 37 -20.43 -15.87 -14.35
CA PRO A 37 -21.29 -17.05 -14.37
C PRO A 37 -20.56 -18.40 -14.48
N PHE A 38 -19.23 -18.40 -14.67
CA PHE A 38 -18.42 -19.62 -14.76
C PHE A 38 -17.08 -19.43 -14.05
N ASN A 39 -16.40 -20.53 -13.74
CA ASN A 39 -15.11 -20.49 -13.04
C ASN A 39 -13.94 -20.32 -14.05
N PRO A 40 -13.17 -19.22 -14.00
CA PRO A 40 -12.07 -18.97 -14.92
C PRO A 40 -10.78 -19.76 -14.61
N GLY A 41 -10.77 -20.59 -13.55
CA GLY A 41 -9.58 -21.35 -13.16
C GLY A 41 -8.46 -20.46 -12.66
N ILE A 42 -8.69 -19.79 -11.52
CA ILE A 42 -7.68 -18.96 -10.86
C ILE A 42 -7.16 -19.63 -9.59
N ASN A 43 -5.88 -19.44 -9.30
CA ASN A 43 -5.27 -19.79 -8.02
C ASN A 43 -4.84 -18.52 -7.30
N VAL A 44 -5.06 -18.44 -5.99
CA VAL A 44 -4.82 -17.24 -5.20
C VAL A 44 -3.89 -17.54 -4.05
N THR A 45 -3.04 -16.57 -3.71
CA THR A 45 -2.19 -16.65 -2.53
C THR A 45 -2.10 -15.27 -1.91
N ALA A 46 -2.36 -15.16 -0.61
CA ALA A 46 -2.15 -13.91 0.10
C ALA A 46 -0.75 -13.82 0.68
N VAL A 47 -0.23 -12.60 0.68
CA VAL A 47 1.06 -12.25 1.25
C VAL A 47 0.91 -11.01 2.11
N MET A 48 1.49 -11.03 3.30
CA MET A 48 1.59 -9.85 4.16
C MET A 48 2.94 -9.16 3.93
N PHE A 49 2.93 -7.89 3.56
CA PHE A 49 4.13 -7.07 3.42
C PHE A 49 4.31 -6.22 4.66
N HIS A 50 5.31 -6.56 5.46
CA HIS A 50 5.70 -5.81 6.64
C HIS A 50 6.83 -4.85 6.29
N VAL A 51 6.59 -3.57 6.54
CA VAL A 51 7.52 -2.49 6.19
C VAL A 51 7.90 -1.73 7.45
N HIS A 52 9.17 -1.84 7.83
CA HIS A 52 9.77 -1.16 8.96
C HIS A 52 10.50 0.09 8.49
N ALA A 53 9.85 1.25 8.63
CA ALA A 53 10.44 2.54 8.30
C ALA A 53 11.15 3.10 9.54
N LYS A 54 12.48 3.16 9.47
CA LYS A 54 13.35 3.72 10.51
C LYS A 54 13.77 5.13 10.12
N PHE A 55 13.36 6.11 10.90
CA PHE A 55 13.75 7.50 10.75
C PHE A 55 14.83 7.81 11.79
N ILE A 56 16.00 8.23 11.34
CA ILE A 56 17.23 8.32 12.14
C ILE A 56 17.81 9.74 11.99
N GLY A 57 18.33 10.34 13.06
CA GLY A 57 18.92 11.67 13.03
C GLY A 57 18.33 12.55 14.13
N TYR A 58 17.63 13.63 13.75
CA TYR A 58 17.00 14.59 14.68
C TYR A 58 16.25 13.91 15.83
N LYS A 59 15.44 12.90 15.51
CA LYS A 59 14.88 11.93 16.46
C LYS A 59 14.89 10.56 15.82
N HIS A 60 15.08 9.53 16.65
CA HIS A 60 14.93 8.15 16.21
C HIS A 60 13.48 7.69 16.38
N VAL A 61 12.80 7.40 15.27
CA VAL A 61 11.41 6.91 15.28
C VAL A 61 11.31 5.72 14.32
N THR A 62 10.73 4.62 14.79
CA THR A 62 10.36 3.49 13.94
C THR A 62 8.85 3.45 13.75
N VAL A 63 8.42 3.25 12.50
CA VAL A 63 7.02 3.05 12.14
C VAL A 63 6.88 1.74 11.38
N ASN A 64 5.96 0.90 11.84
CA ASN A 64 5.67 -0.40 11.23
C ASN A 64 4.39 -0.29 10.41
N TYR A 65 4.43 -0.76 9.17
CA TYR A 65 3.28 -0.88 8.29
C TYR A 65 3.06 -2.32 7.90
N SER A 66 1.80 -2.71 7.75
CA SER A 66 1.40 -4.05 7.32
C SER A 66 0.41 -3.92 6.17
N TYR A 67 0.79 -4.41 4.99
CA TYR A 67 -0.05 -4.38 3.79
C TYR A 67 -0.29 -5.82 3.31
N PRO A 68 -1.49 -6.36 3.50
CA PRO A 68 -1.87 -7.58 2.80
C PRO A 68 -2.00 -7.30 1.30
N ALA A 69 -1.63 -8.26 0.46
CA ALA A 69 -1.97 -8.29 -0.96
C ALA A 69 -2.35 -9.71 -1.38
N ILE A 70 -3.19 -9.82 -2.41
CA ILE A 70 -3.56 -11.09 -3.01
C ILE A 70 -2.84 -11.22 -4.35
N LEU A 71 -2.04 -12.26 -4.50
CA LEU A 71 -1.50 -12.68 -5.78
C LEU A 71 -2.49 -13.64 -6.43
N ILE A 72 -2.63 -13.54 -7.75
CA ILE A 72 -3.55 -14.34 -8.54
C ILE A 72 -2.77 -14.93 -9.70
N LYS A 73 -2.74 -16.25 -9.80
CA LYS A 73 -2.26 -17.00 -10.96
C LYS A 73 -3.46 -17.39 -11.82
N THR A 74 -3.43 -17.05 -13.10
CA THR A 74 -4.53 -17.35 -14.02
C THR A 74 -4.24 -18.59 -14.86
N SER A 75 -5.29 -19.28 -15.29
CA SER A 75 -5.19 -20.30 -16.33
C SER A 75 -4.80 -19.69 -17.69
N PRO A 76 -4.27 -20.48 -18.63
CA PRO A 76 -3.93 -20.00 -19.98
C PRO A 76 -5.11 -19.44 -20.78
N ASP A 77 -6.36 -19.72 -20.38
CA ASP A 77 -7.56 -19.29 -21.08
C ASP A 77 -7.97 -17.84 -20.72
N VAL A 78 -7.38 -17.28 -19.66
CA VAL A 78 -7.57 -15.89 -19.26
C VAL A 78 -6.70 -14.97 -20.13
N LEU A 79 -7.31 -13.90 -20.64
CA LEU A 79 -6.62 -12.85 -21.38
C LEU A 79 -6.09 -11.76 -20.43
N ASN A 80 -6.93 -11.26 -19.53
CA ASN A 80 -6.53 -10.31 -18.50
C ASN A 80 -7.49 -10.27 -17.30
N LEU A 81 -7.01 -9.59 -16.24
CA LEU A 81 -7.75 -9.26 -15.03
C LEU A 81 -7.73 -7.76 -14.77
N SER A 82 -8.74 -7.23 -14.09
CA SER A 82 -8.73 -5.86 -13.53
C SER A 82 -7.85 -5.76 -12.27
N ALA A 83 -6.57 -6.11 -12.41
CA ALA A 83 -5.56 -6.15 -11.35
C ALA A 83 -4.17 -5.74 -11.89
N PHE A 84 -3.17 -5.57 -11.02
CA PHE A 84 -1.81 -5.25 -11.47
C PHE A 84 -1.13 -6.47 -12.06
N LYS A 85 -0.80 -6.44 -13.35
CA LYS A 85 -0.06 -7.53 -14.02
C LYS A 85 1.41 -7.51 -13.61
N LEU A 86 1.92 -8.62 -13.10
CA LEU A 86 3.32 -8.77 -12.67
C LEU A 86 4.14 -9.63 -13.66
N SER A 87 3.57 -10.72 -14.16
CA SER A 87 4.12 -11.55 -15.25
C SER A 87 2.99 -11.91 -16.22
N ASP A 88 3.22 -12.87 -17.13
CA ASP A 88 2.25 -13.21 -18.17
C ASP A 88 0.88 -13.63 -17.64
N ASP A 89 0.87 -14.33 -16.50
CA ASP A 89 -0.31 -14.94 -15.89
C ASP A 89 -0.35 -14.76 -14.36
N VAL A 90 0.56 -13.96 -13.78
CA VAL A 90 0.50 -13.52 -12.37
C VAL A 90 0.07 -12.06 -12.27
N TYR A 91 -0.93 -11.85 -11.42
CA TYR A 91 -1.50 -10.54 -11.10
C TYR A 91 -1.48 -10.30 -9.59
N MET A 92 -1.62 -9.03 -9.21
CA MET A 92 -1.69 -8.61 -7.81
C MET A 92 -2.86 -7.67 -7.57
N LEU A 93 -3.60 -7.96 -6.50
CA LEU A 93 -4.57 -7.06 -5.89
C LEU A 93 -4.00 -6.46 -4.61
N PRO A 94 -3.94 -5.13 -4.51
CA PRO A 94 -3.40 -4.45 -3.35
C PRO A 94 -4.40 -4.35 -2.21
N TYR A 95 -3.88 -4.03 -1.02
CA TYR A 95 -4.63 -3.88 0.23
C TYR A 95 -5.92 -3.07 0.11
N TYR A 96 -5.87 -1.92 -0.56
CA TYR A 96 -7.02 -1.02 -0.62
C TYR A 96 -8.24 -1.65 -1.32
N SER A 97 -8.05 -2.69 -2.13
CA SER A 97 -9.12 -3.37 -2.86
C SER A 97 -10.08 -4.10 -1.92
N PHE A 98 -9.63 -4.43 -0.71
CA PHE A 98 -10.41 -5.12 0.32
C PHE A 98 -10.44 -4.33 1.62
N LYS A 99 -10.16 -3.01 1.57
CA LYS A 99 -10.32 -2.10 2.71
C LYS A 99 -11.78 -1.64 2.83
N ASN A 100 -12.68 -2.59 3.02
CA ASN A 100 -14.11 -2.37 3.23
C ASN A 100 -14.62 -3.28 4.37
N PRO A 101 -15.81 -3.02 4.93
CA PRO A 101 -16.33 -3.79 6.07
C PRO A 101 -16.42 -5.30 5.84
N GLU A 102 -16.49 -5.74 4.58
CA GLU A 102 -16.61 -7.15 4.21
C GLU A 102 -15.29 -7.82 3.81
N ASN A 103 -14.19 -7.06 3.76
CA ASN A 103 -12.91 -7.48 3.22
C ASN A 103 -13.03 -8.17 1.83
N LEU A 104 -13.89 -7.62 0.99
CA LEU A 104 -14.27 -8.19 -0.32
C LEU A 104 -13.66 -7.39 -1.46
N ALA A 105 -13.00 -8.04 -2.41
CA ALA A 105 -12.58 -7.42 -3.67
C ALA A 105 -13.28 -8.13 -4.83
N SER A 106 -13.88 -7.38 -5.74
CA SER A 106 -14.46 -7.91 -6.98
C SER A 106 -13.54 -7.59 -8.16
N ILE A 107 -13.19 -8.58 -8.97
CA ILE A 107 -12.36 -8.41 -10.17
C ILE A 107 -13.08 -8.87 -11.42
N LEU A 108 -12.90 -8.10 -12.49
CA LEU A 108 -13.33 -8.48 -13.82
C LEU A 108 -12.25 -9.35 -14.48
N VAL A 109 -12.68 -10.47 -15.05
CA VAL A 109 -11.85 -11.39 -15.82
C VAL A 109 -12.32 -11.37 -17.26
N ARG A 110 -11.39 -11.16 -18.19
CA ARG A 110 -11.65 -11.34 -19.63
C ARG A 110 -10.97 -12.60 -20.10
N MET A 111 -11.73 -13.46 -20.74
CA MET A 111 -11.25 -14.71 -21.33
C MET A 111 -10.76 -14.48 -22.75
N LYS A 112 -9.86 -15.34 -23.25
CA LYS A 112 -9.36 -15.27 -24.63
C LYS A 112 -10.44 -15.54 -25.68
N ASN A 113 -11.48 -16.30 -25.32
CA ASN A 113 -12.65 -16.53 -26.18
C ASN A 113 -13.60 -15.30 -26.26
N GLY A 114 -13.25 -14.17 -25.62
CA GLY A 114 -14.02 -12.93 -25.64
C GLY A 114 -15.04 -12.80 -24.51
N SER A 115 -15.35 -13.87 -23.79
CA SER A 115 -16.28 -13.84 -22.64
C SER A 115 -15.69 -13.10 -21.44
N THR A 116 -16.57 -12.65 -20.55
CA THR A 116 -16.21 -11.95 -19.31
C THR A 116 -16.89 -12.59 -18.11
N THR A 117 -16.19 -12.67 -16.98
CA THR A 117 -16.72 -13.14 -15.69
C THR A 117 -16.26 -12.21 -14.57
N SER A 118 -17.03 -12.16 -13.48
CA SER A 118 -16.63 -11.50 -12.25
C SER A 118 -16.20 -12.53 -11.22
N VAL A 119 -15.13 -12.23 -10.51
CA VAL A 119 -14.63 -13.04 -9.39
C VAL A 119 -14.59 -12.19 -8.15
N ASP A 120 -15.27 -12.65 -7.11
CA ASP A 120 -15.25 -12.06 -5.78
C ASP A 120 -14.25 -12.81 -4.90
N ILE A 121 -13.31 -12.07 -4.31
CA ILE A 121 -12.28 -12.57 -3.41
C ILE A 121 -12.53 -11.96 -2.04
N ARG A 122 -12.96 -12.80 -1.08
CA ARG A 122 -13.10 -12.40 0.33
C ARG A 122 -11.90 -12.87 1.13
N VAL A 123 -11.36 -11.97 1.93
CA VAL A 123 -10.18 -12.23 2.78
C VAL A 123 -10.58 -12.22 4.24
N GLU A 124 -10.28 -13.28 4.98
CA GLU A 124 -10.47 -13.35 6.43
C GLU A 124 -9.14 -13.75 7.10
N GLY A 125 -8.79 -13.08 8.20
CA GLY A 125 -7.57 -13.37 8.98
C GLY A 125 -6.27 -12.79 8.41
N THR A 126 -5.14 -13.22 8.96
CA THR A 126 -3.79 -12.72 8.61
C THR A 126 -3.03 -13.71 7.72
N PRO A 127 -2.52 -13.32 6.53
CA PRO A 127 -1.75 -14.21 5.66
C PRO A 127 -0.55 -14.84 6.38
N LYS A 128 -0.37 -16.16 6.21
CA LYS A 128 0.78 -16.89 6.80
C LYS A 128 2.11 -16.53 6.15
N LYS A 129 2.09 -16.22 4.85
CA LYS A 129 3.28 -15.83 4.10
C LYS A 129 3.53 -14.36 4.28
N SER A 130 4.74 -14.00 4.71
CA SER A 130 5.14 -12.62 4.90
C SER A 130 6.43 -12.26 4.19
N ILE A 131 6.59 -10.97 3.90
CA ILE A 131 7.82 -10.35 3.42
C ILE A 131 8.16 -9.20 4.36
N GLU A 132 9.36 -9.27 4.94
CA GLU A 132 9.89 -8.26 5.85
C GLU A 132 10.83 -7.32 5.11
N MET A 133 10.50 -6.04 5.07
CA MET A 133 11.27 -4.98 4.42
C MET A 133 11.65 -3.90 5.43
N THR A 134 12.93 -3.53 5.48
CA THR A 134 13.39 -2.37 6.28
C THR A 134 13.81 -1.24 5.35
N ILE A 135 13.37 -0.03 5.67
CA ILE A 135 13.71 1.20 4.96
C ILE A 135 14.28 2.18 5.98
N ASN A 136 15.46 2.70 5.70
CA ASN A 136 16.12 3.68 6.56
C ASN A 136 16.04 5.07 5.92
N TYR A 137 15.66 6.05 6.72
CA TYR A 137 15.63 7.47 6.38
C TYR A 137 16.55 8.24 7.33
N GLU A 138 17.40 9.09 6.78
CA GLU A 138 18.04 10.18 7.52
C GLU A 138 17.05 11.34 7.66
N VAL A 139 16.95 11.91 8.86
CA VAL A 139 16.09 13.05 9.18
C VAL A 139 16.89 14.15 9.84
N LYS A 140 16.86 15.35 9.27
CA LYS A 140 17.42 16.57 9.87
C LYS A 140 16.31 17.61 10.06
N LYS A 141 16.40 18.42 11.11
CA LYS A 141 15.53 19.58 11.30
C LYS A 141 16.27 20.83 10.83
N ASN A 142 15.62 21.64 9.99
CA ASN A 142 16.13 22.91 9.50
C ASN A 142 15.03 23.97 9.61
N GLY A 143 15.07 24.76 10.68
CA GLY A 143 14.01 25.71 11.03
C GLY A 143 12.66 25.00 11.19
N THR A 144 11.68 25.40 10.39
CA THR A 144 10.30 24.88 10.36
C THR A 144 10.10 23.68 9.44
N HIS A 145 11.18 23.10 8.90
CA HIS A 145 11.13 21.97 7.99
C HIS A 145 11.95 20.78 8.48
N TYR A 146 11.52 19.59 8.08
CA TYR A 146 12.27 18.34 8.13
C TYR A 146 12.85 18.03 6.75
N LEU A 147 14.15 17.75 6.72
CA LEU A 147 14.83 17.16 5.57
C LEU A 147 14.82 15.65 5.78
N VAL A 148 14.13 14.92 4.91
CA VAL A 148 13.95 13.47 5.03
C VAL A 148 14.50 12.79 3.78
N ARG A 149 15.60 12.05 3.94
CA ARG A 149 16.31 11.40 2.85
C ARG A 149 16.31 9.88 3.05
N PRO A 150 15.80 9.08 2.10
CA PRO A 150 16.02 7.64 2.14
C PRO A 150 17.53 7.36 1.96
N ILE A 151 18.11 6.62 2.90
CA ILE A 151 19.54 6.25 2.89
C ILE A 151 19.78 4.79 2.47
N GLY A 152 18.72 3.97 2.46
CA GLY A 152 18.78 2.62 1.91
C GLY A 152 17.59 1.76 2.34
N TRP A 153 17.28 0.76 1.53
CA TRP A 153 16.24 -0.23 1.82
C TRP A 153 16.69 -1.63 1.39
N SER A 154 16.16 -2.63 2.08
CA SER A 154 16.40 -4.02 1.69
C SER A 154 15.54 -4.37 0.48
N VAL A 155 16.14 -4.65 -0.68
CA VAL A 155 15.43 -5.30 -1.79
C VAL A 155 15.11 -6.73 -1.37
N LYS A 156 13.83 -7.12 -1.46
CA LYS A 156 13.37 -8.44 -1.04
C LYS A 156 12.88 -9.23 -2.26
N LYS A 157 12.91 -10.56 -2.15
CA LYS A 157 12.41 -11.46 -3.18
C LYS A 157 11.12 -12.11 -2.69
N LEU A 158 10.11 -12.07 -3.53
CA LEU A 158 8.84 -12.76 -3.34
C LEU A 158 8.77 -13.89 -4.36
N THR A 159 8.87 -15.13 -3.90
CA THR A 159 8.74 -16.31 -4.78
C THR A 159 7.38 -16.96 -4.59
N VAL A 160 6.55 -17.05 -5.63
CA VAL A 160 5.25 -17.73 -5.61
C VAL A 160 5.05 -18.47 -6.93
N TRP A 161 4.47 -19.69 -6.90
CA TRP A 161 4.29 -20.53 -8.10
C TRP A 161 5.56 -20.67 -8.97
N ASN A 162 6.73 -20.84 -8.35
CA ASN A 162 8.04 -20.91 -9.00
C ASN A 162 8.47 -19.65 -9.77
N GLU A 163 7.78 -18.52 -9.62
CA GLU A 163 8.18 -17.22 -10.13
C GLU A 163 8.70 -16.34 -9.01
N THR A 164 9.74 -15.56 -9.30
CA THR A 164 10.36 -14.65 -8.33
C THR A 164 10.19 -13.20 -8.77
N PHE A 165 9.65 -12.39 -7.87
CA PHE A 165 9.43 -10.95 -8.04
C PHE A 165 10.30 -10.16 -7.05
N ASN A 166 10.71 -8.96 -7.46
CA ASN A 166 11.44 -8.05 -6.57
C ASN A 166 10.46 -7.16 -5.81
N VAL A 167 10.67 -7.00 -4.51
CA VAL A 167 9.93 -6.07 -3.66
C VAL A 167 10.87 -4.92 -3.32
N THR A 168 10.47 -3.70 -3.64
CA THR A 168 11.33 -2.52 -3.52
C THR A 168 10.54 -1.27 -3.12
N LEU A 169 11.27 -0.23 -2.75
CA LEU A 169 10.76 1.12 -2.55
C LEU A 169 10.97 1.91 -3.85
N VAL A 170 9.99 2.75 -4.18
CA VAL A 170 10.08 3.75 -5.24
C VAL A 170 9.86 5.12 -4.61
N ILE A 171 10.81 6.03 -4.82
CA ILE A 171 10.73 7.43 -4.38
C ILE A 171 9.87 8.17 -5.40
N GLN A 172 8.75 8.70 -4.95
CA GLN A 172 7.78 9.41 -5.78
C GLN A 172 7.80 10.90 -5.47
N ARG A 173 7.62 11.73 -6.50
CA ARG A 173 7.40 13.17 -6.28
C ARG A 173 6.11 13.36 -5.48
N PRO A 174 6.12 14.23 -4.45
CA PRO A 174 4.93 14.52 -3.68
C PRO A 174 3.84 15.13 -4.59
N ILE A 175 2.59 14.75 -4.34
CA ILE A 175 1.44 15.37 -5.00
C ILE A 175 1.00 16.53 -4.11
N GLN A 176 1.04 17.74 -4.66
CA GLN A 176 0.57 18.92 -3.95
C GLN A 176 -0.97 18.97 -3.98
N ILE A 177 -1.57 19.16 -2.80
CA ILE A 177 -3.00 19.41 -2.65
C ILE A 177 -3.18 20.90 -2.39
N ALA A 178 -4.22 21.50 -2.97
CA ALA A 178 -4.59 22.88 -2.67
C ALA A 178 -4.78 23.07 -1.16
N ASN A 179 -4.27 24.17 -0.62
CA ASN A 179 -4.33 24.53 0.81
C ASN A 179 -3.56 23.61 1.78
N ALA A 180 -2.83 22.61 1.29
CA ALA A 180 -1.89 21.85 2.11
C ALA A 180 -0.54 22.59 2.20
N PRO A 181 0.18 22.48 3.33
CA PRO A 181 1.57 22.90 3.41
C PRO A 181 2.41 22.32 2.26
N THR A 182 3.30 23.13 1.69
CA THR A 182 4.11 22.73 0.53
C THR A 182 5.09 21.62 0.91
N VAL A 183 5.19 20.62 0.03
CA VAL A 183 6.17 19.54 0.13
C VAL A 183 6.98 19.48 -1.15
N GLU A 184 8.30 19.39 -1.02
CA GLU A 184 9.20 19.33 -2.18
C GLU A 184 10.08 18.08 -2.13
N LEU A 185 10.50 17.61 -3.30
CA LEU A 185 11.53 16.59 -3.44
C LEU A 185 12.70 17.19 -4.23
N LYS A 186 13.86 17.34 -3.59
CA LYS A 186 15.08 17.88 -4.19
C LYS A 186 16.24 16.94 -3.91
N ASN A 187 16.90 16.44 -4.97
CA ASN A 187 18.05 15.53 -4.87
C ASN A 187 17.79 14.35 -3.92
N ASP A 188 16.68 13.63 -4.16
CA ASP A 188 16.18 12.52 -3.33
C ASP A 188 15.93 12.86 -1.86
N THR A 189 15.85 14.13 -1.50
CA THR A 189 15.53 14.59 -0.15
C THR A 189 14.17 15.26 -0.15
N TYR A 190 13.26 14.75 0.66
CA TYR A 190 11.98 15.36 0.92
C TYR A 190 12.16 16.55 1.87
N LEU A 191 11.67 17.72 1.47
CA LEU A 191 11.50 18.88 2.33
C LEU A 191 10.06 18.88 2.82
N LEU A 192 9.88 18.55 4.10
CA LEU A 192 8.58 18.39 4.74
C LEU A 192 8.35 19.48 5.77
N PRO A 193 7.16 20.10 5.82
CA PRO A 193 6.87 21.09 6.83
C PRO A 193 6.70 20.43 8.20
N GLU A 194 7.07 21.15 9.27
CA GLU A 194 6.86 20.70 10.65
C GLU A 194 5.37 20.65 11.02
N ILE A 195 4.55 21.46 10.35
CA ILE A 195 3.11 21.51 10.57
C ILE A 195 2.44 20.43 9.72
N CYS A 196 1.91 19.42 10.41
CA CYS A 196 1.09 18.36 9.84
C CYS A 196 -0.38 18.42 10.29
N LYS A 197 -0.75 19.42 11.10
CA LYS A 197 -2.13 19.68 11.53
C LYS A 197 -2.45 21.16 11.37
N THR A 198 -3.55 21.47 10.68
CA THR A 198 -4.06 22.84 10.58
C THR A 198 -5.48 22.90 11.07
N LYS A 199 -5.80 23.89 11.92
CA LYS A 199 -7.15 24.14 12.42
C LYS A 199 -7.75 25.36 11.73
N SER A 200 -8.97 25.22 11.20
CA SER A 200 -9.77 26.32 10.66
C SER A 200 -11.17 26.22 11.24
N GLY A 201 -11.53 27.14 12.16
CA GLY A 201 -12.75 27.04 12.94
C GLY A 201 -12.82 25.76 13.76
N SER A 202 -13.87 24.95 13.53
CA SER A 202 -14.08 23.64 14.17
C SER A 202 -13.37 22.48 13.45
N VAL A 203 -12.83 22.70 12.25
CA VAL A 203 -12.23 21.64 11.43
C VAL A 203 -10.73 21.56 11.68
N THR A 204 -10.24 20.35 11.95
CA THR A 204 -8.80 20.05 12.01
C THR A 204 -8.43 19.15 10.84
N ALA A 205 -7.61 19.64 9.92
CA ALA A 205 -7.03 18.84 8.84
C ALA A 205 -5.70 18.24 9.30
N ILE A 206 -5.52 16.94 9.08
CA ILE A 206 -4.28 16.21 9.38
C ILE A 206 -3.66 15.75 8.06
N TYR A 207 -2.46 16.24 7.76
CA TYR A 207 -1.74 15.91 6.53
C TYR A 207 -0.80 14.72 6.77
N LYS A 208 -0.87 13.73 5.87
CA LYS A 208 0.03 12.58 5.84
C LYS A 208 0.90 12.66 4.59
N TYR A 209 2.19 12.85 4.80
CA TYR A 209 3.14 12.98 3.69
C TYR A 209 3.76 11.63 3.37
N SER A 210 3.54 11.13 2.14
CA SER A 210 4.22 9.92 1.65
C SER A 210 5.68 10.23 1.38
N VAL A 211 6.58 9.39 1.87
CA VAL A 211 8.04 9.46 1.67
C VAL A 211 8.58 8.24 0.92
N GLY A 212 7.69 7.49 0.27
CA GLY A 212 8.05 6.38 -0.60
C GLY A 212 6.88 5.42 -0.79
N ASP A 213 6.85 4.75 -1.93
CA ASP A 213 5.82 3.80 -2.29
C ASP A 213 6.45 2.41 -2.44
N VAL A 214 5.82 1.38 -1.88
CA VAL A 214 6.30 -0.01 -1.94
C VAL A 214 5.65 -0.70 -3.12
N TYR A 215 6.47 -1.40 -3.91
CA TYR A 215 6.05 -2.11 -5.12
C TYR A 215 6.58 -3.53 -5.16
N VAL A 216 5.81 -4.40 -5.81
CA VAL A 216 6.27 -5.68 -6.36
C VAL A 216 6.55 -5.46 -7.84
N ILE A 217 7.76 -5.75 -8.30
CA ILE A 217 8.22 -5.58 -9.67
C ILE A 217 8.42 -6.97 -10.28
N GLY A 218 7.71 -7.22 -11.38
CA GLY A 218 7.85 -8.40 -12.21
C GLY A 218 8.23 -8.06 -13.65
N PRO A 219 8.43 -9.08 -14.50
CA PRO A 219 8.88 -8.88 -15.89
C PRO A 219 7.85 -8.16 -16.77
N ALA A 220 6.55 -8.28 -16.47
CA ALA A 220 5.48 -7.66 -17.27
C ALA A 220 4.97 -6.33 -16.70
N GLY A 221 5.36 -5.97 -15.48
CA GLY A 221 4.88 -4.75 -14.84
C GLY A 221 5.14 -4.67 -13.35
N GLU A 222 4.50 -3.69 -12.72
CA GLU A 222 4.61 -3.38 -11.30
C GLU A 222 3.25 -3.37 -10.61
N GLY A 223 3.22 -3.86 -9.38
CA GLY A 223 2.07 -3.84 -8.50
C GLY A 223 2.33 -2.95 -7.29
N PHE A 224 1.48 -1.94 -7.10
CA PHE A 224 1.55 -1.08 -5.93
C PHE A 224 1.11 -1.83 -4.67
N VAL A 225 1.88 -1.78 -3.58
CA VAL A 225 1.56 -2.44 -2.30
C VAL A 225 1.01 -1.44 -1.28
N GLY A 226 1.74 -0.36 -1.05
CA GLY A 226 1.45 0.59 0.03
C GLY A 226 2.36 1.81 0.04
N LYS A 227 2.13 2.74 0.98
CA LYS A 227 2.88 3.99 1.12
C LYS A 227 3.56 4.08 2.47
N VAL A 228 4.81 4.49 2.50
CA VAL A 228 5.51 4.85 3.73
C VAL A 228 5.24 6.32 4.03
N TYR A 229 4.77 6.62 5.24
CA TYR A 229 4.43 7.99 5.62
C TYR A 229 5.44 8.56 6.62
N PHE A 230 5.74 9.84 6.50
CA PHE A 230 6.55 10.53 7.50
C PHE A 230 5.76 10.69 8.81
N PRO A 231 6.30 10.27 9.98
CA PRO A 231 5.59 10.30 11.26
C PRO A 231 5.69 11.68 11.92
N CYS A 232 5.14 12.71 11.27
CA CYS A 232 5.31 14.10 11.66
C CYS A 232 4.93 14.39 13.13
N GLU A 233 3.83 13.83 13.64
CA GLU A 233 3.42 14.02 15.05
C GLU A 233 4.44 13.46 16.05
N LYS A 234 4.99 12.28 15.77
CA LYS A 234 6.02 11.65 16.61
C LYS A 234 7.34 12.42 16.54
N MET A 235 7.62 13.08 15.42
CA MET A 235 8.80 13.91 15.22
C MET A 235 8.71 15.24 15.96
N ALA A 236 7.58 15.93 15.83
CA ALA A 236 7.32 17.20 16.52
C ALA A 236 7.43 17.04 18.03
N GLY A 237 6.84 15.98 18.59
CA GLY A 237 6.92 15.64 20.01
C GLY A 237 6.33 16.72 20.93
N LYS A 238 5.12 16.46 21.40
CA LYS A 238 4.90 16.45 22.85
C LYS A 238 4.94 15.00 23.30
#